data_AF-A0A1Q7GD36-F1
#
_entry.id   AF-A0A1Q7GD36-F1
#
_cell.length_a   1.000
_cell.length_b   1.000
_cell.length_c   1.000
_cell.angle_alpha   90.00
_cell.angle_beta   90.00
_cell.angle_gamma   90.00
#
_symmetry.space_group_name_H-M   'P 1'
#
loop_
_entity.id
_entity.type
_entity.pdbx_description
1 polymer ?
#
loop_
_entity_poly.entity_id
_entity_poly.type
_entity_poly.pdbx_seq_one_letter_code
_entity_poly.pdbx_strand_id
1 'polypeptide(L)'
;MNLRQWMMARPRLLDPEVQPLLKRLHEFARHVQSAGFGRALKNLAGDIADCSGTPDLTELIGERLCQGISASGNAIERKSLQETLYFCTGIVPELPPPEFGKRLESFLALSGSKGLIRLFLSAHLSNLIFTNLYDFLKASPPDVLRTRTEAIERICRKAAVAAVRSLNTWSEPDPSAVATLLSDLKAEMTRMMEIR
;
A
#
# COMPACT_ATOMS: atom_id res chain seq x y z
N MET A 1 18.46 16.56 0.84
CA MET A 1 17.70 16.22 -0.39
C MET A 1 16.24 16.62 -0.20
N ASN A 2 15.60 17.26 -1.17
CA ASN A 2 14.15 17.56 -1.14
C ASN A 2 13.35 16.58 -2.04
N LEU A 3 12.02 16.64 -2.03
CA LEU A 3 11.15 15.75 -2.81
C LEU A 3 11.46 15.74 -4.32
N ARG A 4 11.76 16.91 -4.89
CA ARG A 4 12.07 17.05 -6.33
C ARG A 4 13.35 16.33 -6.67
N GLN A 5 14.38 16.55 -5.87
CA GLN A 5 15.68 15.88 -6.01
C GLN A 5 15.54 14.37 -5.84
N TRP A 6 14.75 13.92 -4.86
CA TRP A 6 14.49 12.50 -4.63
C TRP A 6 13.82 11.82 -5.83
N MET A 7 12.83 12.48 -6.45
CA MET A 7 12.17 11.96 -7.64
C MET A 7 13.10 11.90 -8.86
N MET A 8 13.89 12.96 -9.09
CA MET A 8 14.86 12.99 -10.21
C MET A 8 15.95 11.93 -10.07
N ALA A 9 16.35 11.63 -8.83
CA ALA A 9 17.33 10.58 -8.53
C ALA A 9 16.78 9.14 -8.70
N ARG A 10 15.48 8.97 -8.94
CA ARG A 10 14.83 7.66 -9.05
C ARG A 10 14.24 7.43 -10.44
N PRO A 11 14.97 6.75 -11.35
CA PRO A 11 14.46 6.35 -12.66
C PRO A 11 13.17 5.52 -12.57
N ARG A 12 13.03 4.70 -11.52
CA ARG A 12 11.81 3.96 -11.16
C ARG A 12 11.42 4.34 -9.73
N LEU A 13 10.15 4.67 -9.52
CA LEU A 13 9.66 5.04 -8.19
C LEU A 13 9.55 3.83 -7.25
N LEU A 14 9.14 2.69 -7.80
CA LEU A 14 9.00 1.43 -7.07
C LEU A 14 10.03 0.43 -7.53
N ASP A 15 10.51 -0.38 -6.59
CA ASP A 15 11.39 -1.48 -6.90
C ASP A 15 10.63 -2.60 -7.65
N PRO A 16 11.29 -3.35 -8.54
CA PRO A 16 10.63 -4.43 -9.29
C PRO A 16 9.97 -5.49 -8.39
N GLU A 17 10.48 -5.67 -7.17
CA GLU A 17 9.94 -6.62 -6.17
C GLU A 17 8.55 -6.23 -5.65
N VAL A 18 8.09 -5.00 -5.90
CA VAL A 18 6.72 -4.58 -5.59
C VAL A 18 5.72 -5.23 -6.55
N GLN A 19 6.10 -5.62 -7.76
CA GLN A 19 5.16 -6.21 -8.72
C GLN A 19 4.56 -7.55 -8.25
N PRO A 20 5.36 -8.54 -7.79
CA PRO A 20 4.82 -9.75 -7.17
C PRO A 20 3.89 -9.47 -5.99
N LEU A 21 4.18 -8.45 -5.17
CA LEU A 21 3.34 -8.07 -4.03
C LEU A 21 1.97 -7.56 -4.48
N LEU A 22 1.91 -6.71 -5.51
CA LEU A 22 0.64 -6.23 -6.07
C LEU A 22 -0.22 -7.39 -6.60
N LYS A 23 0.42 -8.39 -7.20
CA LYS A 23 -0.27 -9.61 -7.65
C LYS A 23 -0.86 -10.39 -6.48
N ARG A 24 -0.07 -10.64 -5.43
CA ARG A 24 -0.54 -11.34 -4.22
C ARG A 24 -1.66 -10.58 -3.51
N LEU A 25 -1.57 -9.25 -3.44
CA LEU A 25 -2.63 -8.40 -2.89
C LEU A 25 -3.93 -8.53 -3.68
N HIS A 26 -3.85 -8.56 -5.00
CA HIS A 26 -5.01 -8.76 -5.85
C HIS A 26 -5.64 -10.15 -5.65
N GLU A 27 -4.82 -11.20 -5.62
CA GLU A 27 -5.27 -12.58 -5.39
C GLU A 27 -5.91 -12.73 -4.00
N PHE A 28 -5.27 -12.18 -2.97
CA PHE A 28 -5.83 -12.15 -1.62
C PHE A 28 -7.19 -11.45 -1.58
N ALA A 29 -7.29 -10.26 -2.16
CA ALA A 29 -8.55 -9.52 -2.24
C ALA A 29 -9.65 -10.31 -2.97
N ARG A 30 -9.32 -10.94 -4.11
CA ARG A 30 -10.26 -11.81 -4.85
C ARG A 30 -10.72 -12.99 -4.01
N HIS A 31 -9.82 -13.57 -3.24
CA HIS A 31 -10.15 -14.72 -2.41
C HIS A 31 -11.03 -14.34 -1.21
N VAL A 32 -10.78 -13.19 -0.59
CA VAL A 32 -11.68 -12.63 0.44
C VAL A 32 -13.06 -12.37 -0.14
N GLN A 33 -13.15 -11.79 -1.34
CA GLN A 33 -14.44 -11.52 -2.00
C GLN A 33 -15.21 -12.80 -2.38
N SER A 34 -14.53 -13.88 -2.75
CA SER A 34 -15.17 -15.12 -3.19
C SER A 34 -15.50 -16.10 -2.07
N ALA A 35 -14.66 -16.16 -1.03
CA ALA A 35 -14.73 -17.18 0.02
C ALA A 35 -14.86 -16.62 1.45
N GLY A 36 -14.81 -15.30 1.61
CA GLY A 36 -14.75 -14.63 2.91
C GLY A 36 -13.34 -14.56 3.49
N PHE A 37 -13.14 -13.64 4.43
CA PHE A 37 -11.86 -13.35 5.06
C PHE A 37 -11.29 -14.55 5.80
N GLY A 38 -12.10 -15.26 6.59
CA GLY A 38 -11.62 -16.39 7.39
C GLY A 38 -11.01 -17.50 6.53
N ARG A 39 -11.63 -17.86 5.40
CA ARG A 39 -11.08 -18.84 4.46
C ARG A 39 -9.83 -18.31 3.76
N ALA A 40 -9.83 -17.03 3.38
CA ALA A 40 -8.70 -16.42 2.73
C ALA A 40 -7.46 -16.33 3.62
N LEU A 41 -7.66 -15.99 4.90
CA LEU A 41 -6.61 -15.99 5.91
C LEU A 41 -6.10 -17.41 6.17
N LYS A 42 -7.01 -18.39 6.29
CA LYS A 42 -6.64 -19.80 6.48
C LYS A 42 -5.68 -20.32 5.39
N ASN A 43 -5.95 -19.95 4.14
CA ASN A 43 -5.10 -20.33 3.01
C ASN A 43 -3.78 -19.54 2.95
N LEU A 44 -3.75 -18.31 3.49
CA LEU A 44 -2.58 -17.46 3.49
C LEU A 44 -1.61 -17.76 4.65
N ALA A 45 -2.14 -17.98 5.84
CA ALA A 45 -1.38 -17.81 7.08
C ALA A 45 -1.68 -18.81 8.21
N GLY A 46 -2.79 -19.55 8.15
CA GLY A 46 -3.28 -20.36 9.27
C GLY A 46 -4.58 -19.82 9.88
N ASP A 47 -4.97 -20.32 11.06
CA ASP A 47 -6.29 -20.00 11.62
C ASP A 47 -6.36 -18.56 12.17
N ILE A 48 -7.52 -17.93 12.00
CA ILE A 48 -7.78 -16.59 12.56
C ILE A 48 -7.79 -16.61 14.09
N ALA A 49 -8.09 -17.77 14.68
CA ALA A 49 -8.11 -17.99 16.13
C ALA A 49 -6.73 -17.85 16.78
N ASP A 50 -5.65 -17.93 15.99
CA ASP A 50 -4.28 -17.85 16.48
C ASP A 50 -3.80 -16.39 16.70
N CYS A 51 -4.59 -15.39 16.28
CA CYS A 51 -4.24 -13.97 16.40
C CYS A 51 -4.90 -13.34 17.64
N SER A 52 -4.11 -12.68 18.50
CA SER A 52 -4.65 -12.05 19.72
C SER A 52 -5.38 -10.72 19.46
N GLY A 53 -5.13 -10.09 18.31
CA GLY A 53 -5.75 -8.82 17.92
C GLY A 53 -5.35 -8.36 16.52
N THR A 54 -5.76 -7.14 16.16
CA THR A 54 -5.45 -6.53 14.85
C THR A 54 -3.95 -6.34 14.58
N PRO A 55 -3.11 -5.92 15.54
CA PRO A 55 -1.66 -5.82 15.32
C PRO A 55 -1.06 -7.13 14.82
N ASP A 56 -1.26 -8.22 15.56
CA ASP A 56 -0.78 -9.56 15.20
C ASP A 56 -1.33 -10.02 13.84
N LEU A 57 -2.61 -9.76 13.58
CA LEU A 57 -3.25 -10.15 12.34
C LEU A 57 -2.69 -9.40 11.12
N THR A 58 -2.51 -8.09 11.24
CA THR A 58 -1.93 -7.27 10.16
C THR A 58 -0.45 -7.58 9.95
N GLU A 59 0.27 -7.91 11.02
CA GLU A 59 1.64 -8.40 10.94
C GLU A 59 1.73 -9.74 10.22
N LEU A 60 0.92 -10.71 10.60
CA LEU A 60 0.86 -12.03 9.99
C LEU A 60 0.51 -11.95 8.48
N ILE A 61 -0.52 -11.18 8.12
CA ILE A 61 -0.87 -10.94 6.71
C ILE A 61 0.30 -10.27 5.99
N GLY A 62 0.92 -9.28 6.63
CA GLY A 62 2.10 -8.57 6.15
C GLY A 62 3.25 -9.51 5.78
N GLU A 63 3.61 -10.38 6.72
CA GLU A 63 4.68 -11.37 6.57
C GLU A 63 4.43 -12.33 5.43
N ARG A 64 3.22 -12.88 5.35
CA ARG A 64 2.87 -13.87 4.33
C ARG A 64 2.80 -13.26 2.95
N LEU A 65 2.20 -12.07 2.80
CA LEU A 65 2.12 -11.41 1.50
C LEU A 65 3.48 -10.90 1.03
N CYS A 66 4.38 -10.52 1.95
CA CYS A 66 5.73 -10.06 1.61
C CYS A 66 6.78 -11.19 1.53
N GLN A 67 6.39 -12.45 1.72
CA GLN A 67 7.32 -13.58 1.73
C GLN A 67 8.08 -13.72 0.40
N GLY A 68 9.41 -13.69 0.41
CA GLY A 68 10.22 -13.79 -0.82
C GLY A 68 10.40 -12.48 -1.59
N ILE A 69 9.99 -11.34 -1.01
CA ILE A 69 10.61 -10.03 -1.28
C ILE A 69 11.96 -10.03 -0.55
N SER A 70 13.01 -9.46 -1.12
CA SER A 70 14.37 -9.55 -0.59
C SER A 70 14.45 -9.09 0.89
N ALA A 71 15.30 -9.74 1.70
CA ALA A 71 15.34 -9.55 3.16
C ALA A 71 15.66 -8.12 3.61
N SER A 72 16.35 -7.33 2.77
CA SER A 72 16.65 -5.91 3.03
C SER A 72 15.53 -4.94 2.63
N GLY A 73 14.54 -5.41 1.85
CA GLY A 73 13.48 -4.61 1.24
C GLY A 73 12.07 -5.08 1.62
N ASN A 74 11.86 -5.53 2.86
CA ASN A 74 10.54 -5.96 3.34
C ASN A 74 9.92 -4.95 4.35
N ALA A 75 10.75 -4.19 5.09
CA ALA A 75 10.25 -3.37 6.18
C ALA A 75 9.26 -2.27 5.71
N ILE A 76 9.54 -1.64 4.57
CA ILE A 76 8.68 -0.59 4.01
C ILE A 76 7.38 -1.22 3.49
N GLU A 77 7.45 -2.35 2.83
CA GLU A 77 6.37 -3.12 2.23
C GLU A 77 5.42 -3.62 3.32
N ARG A 78 5.94 -4.27 4.37
CA ARG A 78 5.17 -4.68 5.54
C ARG A 78 4.49 -3.51 6.23
N LYS A 79 5.22 -2.43 6.51
CA LYS A 79 4.63 -1.23 7.14
C LYS A 79 3.50 -0.67 6.28
N SER A 80 3.72 -0.56 4.98
CA SER A 80 2.74 -0.03 4.03
C SER A 80 1.51 -0.92 3.92
N LEU A 81 1.69 -2.23 4.00
CA LEU A 81 0.60 -3.20 4.01
C LEU A 81 -0.19 -3.13 5.32
N GLN A 82 0.47 -3.04 6.47
CA GLN A 82 -0.20 -2.84 7.76
C GLN A 82 -1.03 -1.55 7.76
N GLU A 83 -0.45 -0.41 7.34
CA GLU A 83 -1.18 0.86 7.20
C GLU A 83 -2.37 0.73 6.24
N THR A 84 -2.18 0.04 5.11
CA THR A 84 -3.26 -0.22 4.15
C THR A 84 -4.41 -0.98 4.80
N LEU A 85 -4.10 -2.04 5.55
CA LEU A 85 -5.10 -2.84 6.24
C LEU A 85 -5.84 -2.01 7.29
N TYR A 86 -5.14 -1.17 8.06
CA TYR A 86 -5.77 -0.21 8.98
C TYR A 86 -6.66 0.81 8.25
N PHE A 87 -6.26 1.30 7.07
CA PHE A 87 -7.13 2.18 6.29
C PHE A 87 -8.38 1.45 5.76
N CYS A 88 -8.27 0.16 5.43
CA CYS A 88 -9.40 -0.65 4.99
C CYS A 88 -10.38 -0.96 6.13
N THR A 89 -9.89 -1.22 7.34
CA THR A 89 -10.72 -1.67 8.48
C THR A 89 -11.00 -0.58 9.50
N GLY A 90 -10.44 0.61 9.32
CA GLY A 90 -10.44 1.68 10.30
C GLY A 90 -9.30 1.52 11.31
N ILE A 91 -8.78 2.64 11.80
CA ILE A 91 -7.66 2.67 12.75
C ILE A 91 -8.20 2.36 14.16
N VAL A 92 -8.40 1.07 14.44
CA VAL A 92 -8.86 0.56 15.73
C VAL A 92 -7.96 -0.62 16.12
N PRO A 93 -6.87 -0.39 16.86
CA PRO A 93 -5.90 -1.44 17.21
C PRO A 93 -6.51 -2.61 18.00
N GLU A 94 -7.51 -2.34 18.85
CA GLU A 94 -8.18 -3.37 19.65
C GLU A 94 -9.32 -4.07 18.90
N LEU A 95 -9.41 -3.90 17.59
CA LEU A 95 -10.47 -4.52 16.79
C LEU A 95 -10.28 -6.05 16.81
N PRO A 96 -11.30 -6.83 17.22
CA PRO A 96 -11.23 -8.28 17.22
C PRO A 96 -11.06 -8.84 15.79
N PRO A 97 -10.30 -9.93 15.60
CA PRO A 97 -10.07 -10.51 14.27
C PRO A 97 -11.35 -10.78 13.43
N PRO A 98 -12.47 -11.28 14.01
CA PRO A 98 -13.71 -11.44 13.24
C PRO A 98 -14.30 -10.11 12.73
N GLU A 99 -14.19 -9.04 13.52
CA GLU A 99 -14.67 -7.71 13.12
C GLU A 99 -13.75 -7.08 12.08
N PHE A 100 -12.43 -7.26 12.23
CA PHE A 100 -11.45 -6.88 11.21
C PHE A 100 -11.81 -7.52 9.86
N GLY A 101 -12.08 -8.83 9.85
CA GLY A 101 -12.49 -9.56 8.66
C GLY A 101 -13.74 -8.98 8.00
N LYS A 102 -14.81 -8.74 8.78
CA LYS A 102 -16.05 -8.14 8.27
C LYS A 102 -15.82 -6.75 7.67
N ARG A 103 -14.99 -5.91 8.29
CA ARG A 103 -14.69 -4.57 7.77
C ARG A 103 -13.86 -4.65 6.49
N LEU A 104 -12.90 -5.56 6.41
CA LEU A 104 -12.12 -5.78 5.20
C LEU A 104 -12.99 -6.31 4.06
N GLU A 105 -13.87 -7.28 4.33
CA GLU A 105 -14.86 -7.78 3.37
C GLU A 105 -15.76 -6.63 2.86
N SER A 106 -16.26 -5.80 3.77
CA SER A 106 -17.09 -4.62 3.42
C SER A 106 -16.33 -3.62 2.55
N PHE A 107 -15.08 -3.32 2.90
CA PHE A 107 -14.22 -2.46 2.09
C PHE A 107 -14.02 -3.04 0.68
N LEU A 108 -13.75 -4.34 0.57
CA LEU A 108 -13.52 -5.02 -0.70
C LEU A 108 -14.80 -5.16 -1.52
N ALA A 109 -15.97 -5.30 -0.91
CA ALA A 109 -17.25 -5.26 -1.61
C ALA A 109 -17.48 -3.91 -2.29
N LEU A 110 -17.06 -2.81 -1.65
CA LEU A 110 -17.23 -1.46 -2.17
C LEU A 110 -16.13 -1.04 -3.16
N SER A 111 -14.88 -1.37 -2.86
CA SER A 111 -13.71 -0.80 -3.56
C SER A 111 -12.96 -1.84 -4.41
N GLY A 112 -13.24 -3.12 -4.21
CA GLY A 112 -12.55 -4.22 -4.86
C GLY A 112 -11.05 -4.27 -4.59
N SER A 113 -10.37 -5.17 -5.29
CA SER A 113 -8.90 -5.28 -5.26
C SER A 113 -8.20 -4.00 -5.75
N LYS A 114 -8.79 -3.28 -6.72
CA LYS A 114 -8.29 -1.98 -7.20
C LYS A 114 -8.20 -0.96 -6.06
N GLY A 115 -9.21 -0.90 -5.20
CA GLY A 115 -9.22 -0.02 -4.03
C GLY A 115 -8.11 -0.34 -3.03
N LEU A 116 -7.89 -1.63 -2.77
CA LEU A 116 -6.83 -2.12 -1.90
C LEU A 116 -5.44 -1.74 -2.45
N ILE A 117 -5.19 -2.03 -3.73
CA ILE A 117 -3.93 -1.70 -4.41
C ILE A 117 -3.67 -0.19 -4.41
N ARG A 118 -4.69 0.62 -4.64
CA ARG A 118 -4.59 2.08 -4.59
C ARG A 118 -4.14 2.58 -3.21
N LEU A 119 -4.71 2.04 -2.13
CA LEU A 119 -4.30 2.39 -0.78
C LEU A 119 -2.87 1.94 -0.50
N PHE A 120 -2.52 0.72 -0.91
CA PHE A 120 -1.16 0.20 -0.80
C PHE A 120 -0.13 1.08 -1.49
N LEU A 121 -0.33 1.45 -2.75
CA LEU A 121 0.60 2.32 -3.48
C LEU A 121 0.74 3.69 -2.83
N SER A 122 -0.36 4.25 -2.31
CA SER A 122 -0.36 5.53 -1.60
C SER A 122 0.47 5.45 -0.31
N ALA A 123 0.26 4.41 0.50
CA ALA A 123 1.01 4.19 1.74
C ALA A 123 2.48 3.90 1.45
N HIS A 124 2.76 3.03 0.48
CA HIS A 124 4.10 2.61 0.11
C HIS A 124 4.97 3.76 -0.42
N LEU A 125 4.45 4.57 -1.34
CA LEU A 125 5.18 5.77 -1.78
C LEU A 125 5.44 6.74 -0.63
N SER A 126 4.45 6.95 0.24
CA SER A 126 4.60 7.86 1.38
C SER A 126 5.69 7.36 2.33
N ASN A 127 5.66 6.08 2.70
CA ASN A 127 6.68 5.46 3.55
C ASN A 127 8.07 5.49 2.93
N LEU A 128 8.18 5.23 1.62
CA LEU A 128 9.44 5.31 0.91
C LEU A 128 10.00 6.74 0.90
N ILE A 129 9.17 7.76 0.67
CA ILE A 129 9.58 9.17 0.70
C ILE A 129 9.97 9.57 2.11
N PHE A 130 9.16 9.25 3.12
CA PHE A 130 9.43 9.60 4.51
C PHE A 130 10.71 8.96 5.04
N THR A 131 10.98 7.71 4.65
CA THR A 131 12.23 7.02 5.02
C THR A 131 13.44 7.72 4.40
N ASN A 132 13.38 8.05 3.10
CA ASN A 132 14.51 8.66 2.40
C ASN A 132 14.70 10.16 2.69
N LEU A 133 13.65 10.85 3.12
CA LEU A 133 13.67 12.28 3.45
C LEU A 133 13.61 12.54 4.95
N TYR A 134 13.80 11.53 5.78
CA TYR A 134 13.63 11.61 7.23
C TYR A 134 14.40 12.78 7.84
N ASP A 135 15.70 12.89 7.58
CA ASP A 135 16.54 13.96 8.16
C ASP A 135 16.10 15.35 7.70
N PHE A 136 15.72 15.49 6.44
CA PHE A 136 15.22 16.76 5.89
C PHE A 136 13.89 17.18 6.52
N LEU A 137 12.99 16.21 6.74
CA LEU A 137 11.69 16.45 7.35
C LEU A 137 11.84 16.74 8.85
N LYS A 138 12.63 15.94 9.56
CA LYS A 138 12.90 16.09 11.00
C LYS A 138 13.53 17.44 11.35
N ALA A 139 14.38 17.99 10.49
CA ALA A 139 14.98 19.31 10.68
C ALA A 139 14.00 20.48 10.47
N SER A 140 12.76 20.21 10.02
CA SER A 140 11.75 21.25 9.79
C SER A 140 11.05 21.65 11.10
N PRO A 141 10.63 22.91 11.26
CA PRO A 141 9.71 23.32 12.33
C PRO A 141 8.41 22.49 12.30
N PRO A 142 7.72 22.27 13.44
CA PRO A 142 6.56 21.36 13.52
C PRO A 142 5.41 21.68 12.55
N ASP A 143 5.09 22.96 12.35
CA ASP A 143 4.06 23.44 11.44
C ASP A 143 4.42 23.20 9.96
N VAL A 144 5.70 23.41 9.62
CA VAL A 144 6.27 23.13 8.30
C VAL A 144 6.33 21.63 8.05
N LEU A 145 6.72 20.83 9.06
CA LEU A 145 6.73 19.38 9.00
C LEU A 145 5.32 18.85 8.70
N ARG A 146 4.31 19.26 9.48
CA ARG A 146 2.91 18.85 9.24
C ARG A 146 2.48 19.16 7.81
N THR A 147 2.69 20.40 7.36
CA THR A 147 2.30 20.85 6.01
C THR A 147 3.01 20.03 4.92
N ARG A 148 4.29 19.70 5.12
CA ARG A 148 5.06 18.88 4.16
C ARG A 148 4.59 17.44 4.14
N THR A 149 4.33 16.84 5.30
CA THR A 149 3.79 15.48 5.43
C THR A 149 2.44 15.35 4.73
N GLU A 150 1.49 16.24 5.03
CA GLU A 150 0.18 16.26 4.38
C GLU A 150 0.28 16.47 2.86
N ALA A 151 1.21 17.31 2.41
CA ALA A 151 1.45 17.53 1.00
C ALA A 151 2.01 16.27 0.30
N ILE A 152 2.95 15.57 0.92
CA ILE A 152 3.52 14.32 0.41
C ILE A 152 2.42 13.26 0.30
N GLU A 153 1.66 13.02 1.38
CA GLU A 153 0.57 12.03 1.38
C GLU A 153 -0.48 12.34 0.31
N ARG A 154 -0.83 13.62 0.15
CA ARG A 154 -1.78 14.06 -0.88
C ARG A 154 -1.27 13.79 -2.30
N ILE A 155 0.02 14.02 -2.57
CA ILE A 155 0.65 13.73 -3.86
C ILE A 155 0.63 12.21 -4.10
N CYS A 156 1.10 11.41 -3.14
CA CYS A 156 1.11 9.95 -3.24
C CYS A 156 -0.29 9.39 -3.51
N ARG A 157 -1.30 9.86 -2.77
CA ARG A 157 -2.69 9.42 -2.93
C ARG A 157 -3.23 9.75 -4.32
N LYS A 158 -3.03 10.98 -4.81
CA LYS A 158 -3.47 11.37 -6.16
C LYS A 158 -2.77 10.56 -7.24
N ALA A 159 -1.48 10.29 -7.08
CA ALA A 159 -0.71 9.52 -8.05
C ALA A 159 -1.21 8.08 -8.12
N ALA A 160 -1.43 7.45 -6.96
CA ALA A 160 -1.98 6.10 -6.87
C ALA A 160 -3.39 6.01 -7.47
N VAL A 161 -4.24 7.02 -7.23
CA VAL A 161 -5.59 7.09 -7.84
C VAL A 161 -5.50 7.15 -9.36
N ALA A 162 -4.65 8.02 -9.90
CA ALA A 162 -4.50 8.18 -11.35
C ALA A 162 -3.95 6.91 -12.00
N ALA A 163 -2.89 6.33 -11.43
CA ALA A 163 -2.26 5.12 -11.94
C ALA A 163 -3.22 3.91 -11.95
N VAL A 164 -4.04 3.74 -10.90
CA VAL A 164 -5.00 2.62 -10.88
C VAL A 164 -6.18 2.86 -11.83
N ARG A 165 -6.54 4.12 -12.12
CA ARG A 165 -7.62 4.47 -13.05
C ARG A 165 -7.28 4.20 -14.51
N SER A 166 -6.02 4.37 -14.93
CA SER A 166 -5.60 4.11 -16.32
C SER A 166 -5.71 2.63 -16.72
N LEU A 167 -5.83 1.74 -15.74
CA LEU A 167 -6.01 0.31 -15.95
C LEU A 167 -7.50 -0.04 -16.09
N ASN A 168 -8.02 0.08 -17.31
CA ASN A 168 -9.42 -0.19 -17.64
C ASN A 168 -9.89 -1.59 -17.18
N THR A 169 -9.04 -2.62 -17.29
CA THR A 169 -9.34 -3.99 -16.86
C THR A 169 -8.22 -4.51 -15.96
N TRP A 170 -8.36 -4.35 -14.65
CA TRP A 170 -7.55 -5.12 -13.69
C TRP A 170 -8.17 -6.52 -13.57
N SER A 171 -8.19 -7.26 -14.69
CA SER A 171 -8.75 -8.60 -14.75
C SER A 171 -7.74 -9.66 -14.34
N GLU A 172 -6.45 -9.36 -14.45
CA GLU A 172 -5.34 -10.12 -13.89
C GLU A 172 -4.10 -9.22 -13.88
N PRO A 173 -3.22 -9.33 -12.88
CA PRO A 173 -1.93 -8.65 -12.89
C PRO A 173 -1.02 -9.33 -13.93
N ASP A 174 -1.25 -9.03 -15.21
CA ASP A 174 -0.26 -9.19 -16.26
C ASP A 174 0.93 -8.26 -15.94
N PRO A 175 2.18 -8.74 -15.99
CA PRO A 175 3.38 -7.90 -15.90
C PRO A 175 3.32 -6.58 -16.70
N SER A 176 2.67 -6.59 -17.86
CA SER A 176 2.46 -5.39 -18.69
C SER A 176 1.57 -4.33 -18.03
N ALA A 177 0.46 -4.75 -17.42
CA ALA A 177 -0.45 -3.86 -16.70
C ALA A 177 0.22 -3.27 -15.46
N VAL A 178 1.02 -4.07 -14.75
CA VAL A 178 1.78 -3.58 -13.59
C VAL A 178 2.91 -2.64 -14.04
N ALA A 179 3.62 -2.91 -15.13
CA ALA A 179 4.63 -1.98 -15.65
C ALA A 179 4.01 -0.62 -16.04
N THR A 180 2.83 -0.65 -16.69
CA THR A 180 2.06 0.56 -17.03
C THR A 180 1.67 1.34 -15.78
N LEU A 181 1.16 0.65 -14.74
CA LEU A 181 0.85 1.26 -13.44
C LEU A 181 2.03 2.04 -12.86
N LEU A 182 3.22 1.41 -12.85
CA LEU A 182 4.42 2.01 -12.27
C LEU A 182 4.90 3.23 -13.08
N SER A 183 4.76 3.14 -14.41
CA SER A 183 5.07 4.26 -15.31
C SER A 183 4.12 5.44 -15.08
N ASP A 184 2.80 5.18 -15.04
CA ASP A 184 1.78 6.20 -14.82
C ASP A 184 1.90 6.85 -13.45
N LEU A 185 2.23 6.06 -12.43
CA LEU A 185 2.49 6.54 -11.07
C LEU A 185 3.62 7.58 -11.05
N LYS A 186 4.71 7.30 -11.79
CA LYS A 186 5.84 8.24 -11.90
C LYS A 186 5.49 9.49 -12.69
N ALA A 187 4.81 9.33 -13.82
CA ALA A 187 4.37 10.45 -14.63
C ALA A 187 3.45 11.39 -13.83
N GLU A 188 2.48 10.84 -13.09
CA GLU A 188 1.54 11.64 -12.32
C GLU A 188 2.19 12.36 -11.14
N MET A 189 3.07 11.68 -10.39
CA MET A 189 3.83 12.35 -9.33
C MET A 189 4.67 13.51 -9.88
N THR A 190 5.27 13.35 -11.07
CA THR A 190 6.08 14.40 -11.71
C THR A 190 5.21 15.58 -12.09
N ARG A 191 4.08 15.35 -12.76
CA ARG A 191 3.10 16.37 -13.14
C ARG A 191 2.62 17.17 -11.93
N MET A 192 2.28 16.50 -10.83
CA MET A 192 1.78 17.18 -9.61
C MET A 192 2.82 18.07 -8.92
N MET A 193 4.10 17.89 -9.22
CA MET A 193 5.16 18.72 -8.71
C MET A 193 5.40 19.99 -9.55
N GLU A 194 5.00 19.98 -10.81
CA GLU A 194 5.13 21.12 -11.73
C GLU A 194 4.00 22.14 -11.57
N ILE A 195 2.85 21.74 -11.02
CA ILE A 195 1.67 22.61 -10.79
C ILE A 195 1.82 23.38 -9.46
N ARG A 196 2.96 24.03 -9.21
CA ARG A 196 3.18 24.88 -8.04
C ARG A 196 3.82 26.21 -8.39
#